data_AF-D5RGL7-F1
#
_entry.id   AF-D5RGL7-F1
#
_cell.length_a   1.000
_cell.length_b   1.000
_cell.length_c   1.000
_cell.angle_alpha   90.00
_cell.angle_beta   90.00
_cell.angle_gamma   90.00
#
_symmetry.space_group_name_H-M   'P 1'
#
loop_
_entity.id
_entity.type
_entity.pdbx_description
1 polymer ?
#
loop_
_entity_poly.entity_id
_entity_poly.type
_entity_poly.pdbx_seq_one_letter_code
_entity_poly.pdbx_strand_id
1 'polypeptide(L)'
;MFRKLIRHPRTQAALARLLSAYLGFCYRTSRWSMVGAENIEPHAMAGRPVIITFWHERLPMMPMLWTATRRLFPGAAEWQPHVLVSQHRDGRFIGEVVSRFRLVMVHGSTSRGGAAGMRGLLRVLKGGSPVAITPDGPRGPRRQAAEGVAVI
;
A
#
# COMPACT_ATOMS: atom_id res chain seq x y z
N MET A 1 16.33 11.71 26.01
CA MET A 1 17.39 11.28 25.07
C MET A 1 16.92 10.22 24.06
N PHE A 2 16.30 9.12 24.48
CA PHE A 2 15.85 8.02 23.61
C PHE A 2 14.98 8.42 22.40
N ARG A 3 13.98 9.30 22.60
CA ARG A 3 13.13 9.77 21.50
C ARG A 3 13.93 10.47 20.40
N LYS A 4 14.99 11.22 20.72
CA LYS A 4 15.84 11.89 19.71
C LYS A 4 16.66 10.88 18.90
N LEU A 5 17.19 9.83 19.55
CA LEU A 5 17.97 8.79 18.89
C LEU A 5 17.13 7.94 17.93
N ILE A 6 15.93 7.55 18.34
CA ILE A 6 14.95 6.87 17.47
C ILE A 6 14.53 7.80 16.32
N ARG A 7 14.48 9.11 16.56
CA ARG A 7 14.07 10.11 15.57
C ARG A 7 15.11 10.43 14.49
N HIS A 8 16.36 9.98 14.67
CA HIS A 8 17.44 10.26 13.73
C HIS A 8 17.20 9.55 12.38
N PRO A 9 17.44 10.21 11.22
CA PRO A 9 17.17 9.64 9.89
C PRO A 9 17.85 8.29 9.65
N ARG A 10 19.11 8.13 10.07
CA ARG A 10 19.85 6.86 9.94
C ARG A 10 19.21 5.74 10.75
N THR A 11 18.74 6.05 11.96
CA THR A 11 18.05 5.08 12.83
C THR A 11 16.73 4.67 12.21
N GLN A 12 15.95 5.62 11.68
CA GLN A 12 14.70 5.34 10.98
C GLN A 12 14.92 4.48 9.74
N ALA A 13 15.96 4.75 8.94
CA ALA A 13 16.30 3.95 7.77
C ALA A 13 16.74 2.52 8.14
N ALA A 14 17.52 2.37 9.22
CA ALA A 14 17.92 1.06 9.75
C ALA A 14 16.70 0.28 10.26
N LEU A 15 15.82 0.92 11.04
CA LEU A 15 14.57 0.32 11.51
C LEU A 15 13.65 -0.08 10.35
N ALA A 16 13.54 0.76 9.31
CA ALA A 16 12.74 0.45 8.14
C ALA A 16 13.32 -0.75 7.38
N ARG A 17 14.64 -0.87 7.25
CA ARG A 17 15.29 -2.07 6.67
C ARG A 17 15.02 -3.32 7.49
N LEU A 18 15.19 -3.26 8.81
CA LEU A 18 14.93 -4.40 9.70
C LEU A 18 13.47 -4.84 9.62
N LEU A 19 12.53 -3.90 9.69
CA LEU A 19 11.11 -4.19 9.57
C LEU A 19 10.77 -4.78 8.20
N SER A 20 11.31 -4.23 7.12
CA SER A 20 11.10 -4.77 5.77
C SER A 20 11.66 -6.20 5.62
N ALA A 21 12.84 -6.46 6.19
CA ALA A 21 13.43 -7.81 6.20
C ALA A 21 12.56 -8.79 7.00
N TYR A 22 12.04 -8.36 8.15
CA TYR A 22 11.10 -9.15 8.95
C TYR A 22 9.81 -9.46 8.19
N LEU A 23 9.19 -8.46 7.55
CA LEU A 23 7.99 -8.68 6.72
C LEU A 23 8.30 -9.63 5.55
N GLY A 24 9.45 -9.48 4.89
CA GLY A 24 9.91 -10.40 3.85
C GLY A 24 10.18 -11.82 4.36
N PHE A 25 10.66 -11.97 5.59
CA PHE A 25 10.78 -13.27 6.25
C PHE A 25 9.41 -13.89 6.48
N CYS A 26 8.48 -13.17 7.13
CA CYS A 26 7.11 -13.63 7.32
C CYS A 26 6.46 -14.06 6.00
N TYR A 27 6.76 -13.36 4.89
CA TYR A 27 6.22 -13.70 3.57
C TYR A 27 6.66 -15.09 3.13
N ARG A 28 7.96 -15.32 3.16
CA ARG A 28 8.58 -16.55 2.67
C ARG A 28 8.24 -17.75 3.54
N THR A 29 8.01 -17.53 4.83
CA THR A 29 7.66 -18.61 5.77
C THR A 29 6.16 -18.84 5.90
N SER A 30 5.33 -17.93 5.37
CA SER A 30 3.87 -18.10 5.34
C SER A 30 3.42 -18.78 4.05
N ARG A 31 2.42 -19.65 4.15
CA ARG A 31 1.71 -20.19 2.98
C ARG A 31 0.62 -19.21 2.58
N TRP A 32 0.56 -18.89 1.28
CA TRP A 32 -0.39 -17.93 0.73
C TRP A 32 -1.37 -18.61 -0.19
N SER A 33 -2.65 -18.28 -0.03
CA SER A 33 -3.73 -18.61 -0.95
C SER A 33 -4.45 -17.33 -1.33
N MET A 34 -4.81 -17.18 -2.61
CA MET A 34 -5.62 -16.09 -3.10
C MET A 34 -6.99 -16.63 -3.49
N VAL A 35 -8.03 -16.11 -2.87
CA VAL A 35 -9.42 -16.46 -3.20
C VAL A 35 -9.95 -15.38 -4.13
N GLY A 36 -10.63 -15.76 -5.22
CA GLY A 36 -11.12 -14.81 -6.22
C GLY A 36 -10.03 -14.29 -7.17
N ALA A 37 -8.94 -15.05 -7.34
CA ALA A 37 -7.83 -14.73 -8.23
C ALA A 37 -8.28 -14.49 -9.68
N GLU A 38 -9.27 -15.27 -10.12
CA GLU A 38 -9.94 -15.21 -11.41
C GLU A 38 -10.58 -13.84 -11.71
N ASN A 39 -10.87 -13.04 -10.69
CA ASN A 39 -11.43 -11.70 -10.88
C ASN A 39 -10.35 -10.68 -11.26
N ILE A 40 -9.08 -10.91 -10.94
CA ILE A 40 -7.98 -9.97 -11.21
C ILE A 40 -7.40 -10.19 -12.61
N GLU A 41 -7.31 -11.46 -13.03
CA GLU A 41 -6.64 -11.86 -14.27
C GLU A 41 -7.17 -11.15 -15.53
N PRO A 42 -8.49 -11.02 -15.77
CA PRO A 42 -9.01 -10.30 -16.94
C PRO A 42 -8.59 -8.82 -16.96
N HIS A 43 -8.53 -8.17 -15.80
CA HIS A 43 -8.07 -6.77 -15.71
C HIS A 43 -6.58 -6.66 -15.97
N ALA A 44 -5.78 -7.58 -15.43
CA ALA A 44 -4.35 -7.66 -15.67
C ALA A 44 -4.03 -7.86 -17.16
N MET A 45 -4.71 -8.82 -17.80
CA MET A 45 -4.55 -9.09 -19.24
C MET A 45 -4.99 -7.92 -20.13
N ALA A 46 -6.06 -7.21 -19.74
CA ALA A 46 -6.55 -6.06 -20.49
C ALA A 46 -5.79 -4.76 -20.20
N GLY A 47 -4.74 -4.78 -19.37
CA GLY A 47 -4.02 -3.58 -18.94
C GLY A 47 -4.89 -2.57 -18.18
N ARG A 48 -6.02 -3.02 -17.60
CA ARG A 48 -6.96 -2.15 -16.88
C ARG A 48 -6.50 -1.99 -15.43
N PRO A 49 -6.34 -0.75 -14.94
CA PRO A 49 -5.97 -0.52 -13.55
C PRO A 49 -7.09 -1.00 -12.62
N VAL A 50 -6.71 -1.42 -11.42
CA VAL A 50 -7.63 -1.85 -10.37
C VAL A 50 -7.46 -1.02 -9.11
N ILE A 51 -8.54 -0.90 -8.34
CA ILE A 51 -8.51 -0.35 -6.98
C ILE A 51 -8.43 -1.54 -6.01
N ILE A 52 -7.34 -1.59 -5.25
CA ILE A 52 -7.10 -2.60 -4.23
C ILE A 52 -7.47 -2.00 -2.88
N THR A 53 -8.37 -2.64 -2.16
CA THR A 53 -8.77 -2.22 -0.81
C THR A 53 -8.31 -3.25 0.21
N PHE A 54 -7.86 -2.78 1.37
CA PHE A 54 -7.50 -3.64 2.48
C PHE A 54 -7.71 -2.91 3.81
N TRP A 55 -8.20 -3.62 4.82
CA TRP A 55 -8.42 -3.03 6.14
C TRP A 55 -7.11 -2.56 6.77
N HIS A 56 -7.14 -1.47 7.54
CA HIS A 56 -5.96 -0.93 8.22
C HIS A 56 -5.20 -1.99 9.04
N GLU A 57 -5.91 -2.93 9.68
CA GLU A 57 -5.31 -4.03 10.45
C GLU A 57 -4.40 -4.97 9.63
N ARG A 58 -4.52 -4.95 8.29
CA ARG A 58 -3.73 -5.78 7.37
C ARG A 58 -2.54 -5.04 6.77
N LEU A 59 -2.31 -3.77 7.15
CA LEU A 59 -1.21 -2.93 6.66
C LEU A 59 0.16 -3.64 6.60
N PRO A 60 0.62 -4.36 7.65
CA PRO A 60 1.94 -4.99 7.61
C PRO A 60 2.10 -6.02 6.49
N MET A 61 1.01 -6.68 6.12
CA MET A 61 1.02 -7.77 5.14
C MET A 61 0.61 -7.32 3.74
N MET A 62 0.10 -6.10 3.58
CA MET A 62 -0.34 -5.60 2.28
C MET A 62 0.75 -5.67 1.21
N PRO A 63 2.02 -5.27 1.44
CA PRO A 63 3.07 -5.33 0.41
C PRO A 63 3.27 -6.72 -0.21
N MET A 64 2.87 -7.77 0.52
CA MET A 64 2.97 -9.16 0.07
C MET A 64 1.84 -9.56 -0.86
N LEU A 65 0.66 -8.94 -0.74
CA LEU A 65 -0.41 -9.08 -1.73
C LEU A 65 0.13 -8.75 -3.11
N TRP A 66 0.85 -7.62 -3.23
CA TRP A 66 1.44 -7.21 -4.50
C TRP A 66 2.50 -8.19 -5.01
N THR A 67 3.37 -8.64 -4.11
CA THR A 67 4.41 -9.62 -4.44
C THR A 67 3.79 -10.94 -4.94
N ALA A 68 2.69 -11.38 -4.32
CA ALA A 68 1.94 -12.55 -4.75
C ALA A 68 1.21 -12.31 -6.08
N THR A 69 0.54 -11.17 -6.27
CA THR A 69 -0.15 -10.82 -7.54
C THR A 69 0.81 -10.88 -8.73
N ARG A 70 2.00 -10.28 -8.65
CA ARG A 70 2.97 -10.35 -9.75
C ARG A 70 3.47 -11.76 -10.05
N ARG A 71 3.54 -12.62 -9.02
CA ARG A 71 3.96 -14.02 -9.19
C ARG A 71 2.86 -14.87 -9.83
N LEU A 72 1.61 -14.62 -9.47
CA LEU A 72 0.45 -15.41 -9.91
C LEU A 72 -0.11 -14.93 -11.26
N PHE A 73 0.03 -13.64 -11.58
CA PHE A 73 -0.51 -13.04 -12.80
C PHE A 73 0.58 -12.33 -13.59
N PRO A 74 1.24 -13.02 -14.55
CA PRO A 74 2.25 -12.41 -15.41
C PRO A 74 1.76 -11.16 -16.16
N GLY A 75 0.45 -11.09 -16.49
CA GLY A 75 -0.17 -9.88 -17.05
C GLY A 75 -0.08 -8.63 -16.19
N ALA A 76 0.02 -8.80 -14.89
CA ALA A 76 0.19 -7.71 -13.93
C ALA A 76 1.67 -7.35 -13.73
N ALA A 77 2.60 -7.88 -14.53
CA ALA A 77 4.03 -7.62 -14.37
C ALA A 77 4.39 -6.13 -14.52
N GLU A 78 3.70 -5.44 -15.44
CA GLU A 78 3.88 -4.02 -15.78
C GLU A 78 3.18 -3.06 -14.82
N TRP A 79 2.25 -3.56 -14.00
CA TRP A 79 1.56 -2.73 -13.03
C TRP A 79 2.56 -2.19 -11.98
N GLN A 80 2.41 -0.91 -11.68
CA GLN A 80 3.13 -0.27 -10.58
C GLN A 80 2.13 0.21 -9.53
N PRO A 81 1.99 -0.51 -8.41
CA PRO A 81 0.97 -0.21 -7.42
C PRO A 81 1.31 1.05 -6.64
N HIS A 82 0.32 1.92 -6.51
CA HIS A 82 0.46 3.16 -5.76
C HIS A 82 -0.37 3.11 -4.48
N VAL A 83 0.23 3.43 -3.33
CA VAL A 83 -0.46 3.43 -2.04
C VAL A 83 -0.55 4.85 -1.49
N LEU A 84 -1.73 5.20 -0.97
CA LEU A 84 -1.92 6.48 -0.29
C LEU A 84 -1.23 6.46 1.09
N VAL A 85 -0.27 7.36 1.28
CA VAL A 85 0.50 7.44 2.53
C VAL A 85 0.47 8.86 3.09
N SER A 86 0.28 8.95 4.40
CA SER A 86 0.30 10.22 5.13
C SER A 86 1.62 10.98 4.97
N GLN A 87 1.56 12.30 4.83
CA GLN A 87 2.74 13.17 4.83
C GLN A 87 3.38 13.31 6.23
N HIS A 88 2.68 12.86 7.28
CA HIS A 88 3.23 12.87 8.63
C HIS A 88 4.43 11.94 8.76
N ARG A 89 5.23 12.16 9.80
CA ARG A 89 6.49 11.45 10.03
C ARG A 89 6.32 9.92 10.05
N ASP A 90 5.26 9.43 10.68
CA ASP A 90 4.99 7.98 10.74
C ASP A 90 4.58 7.44 9.37
N GLY A 91 3.85 8.23 8.58
CA GLY A 91 3.57 7.93 7.18
C GLY A 91 4.83 7.85 6.33
N ARG A 92 5.79 8.78 6.49
CA ARG A 92 7.10 8.68 5.81
C ARG A 92 7.88 7.43 6.19
N PHE A 93 7.87 7.04 7.46
CA PHE A 93 8.50 5.80 7.91
C PHE A 93 7.85 4.57 7.27
N ILE A 94 6.51 4.50 7.26
CA ILE A 94 5.77 3.42 6.58
C ILE A 94 6.09 3.44 5.07
N GLY A 95 6.14 4.62 4.45
CA GLY A 95 6.54 4.81 3.06
C GLY A 95 7.89 4.19 2.74
N GLU A 96 8.89 4.40 3.61
CA GLU A 96 10.23 3.82 3.47
C GLU A 96 10.24 2.28 3.60
N VAL A 97 9.35 1.72 4.42
CA VAL A 97 9.17 0.27 4.55
C VAL A 97 8.53 -0.30 3.29
N VAL A 98 7.41 0.27 2.85
CA VAL A 98 6.63 -0.27 1.72
C VAL A 98 7.32 -0.07 0.37
N SER A 99 8.15 0.97 0.21
CA SER A 99 8.91 1.21 -1.03
C SER A 99 9.87 0.07 -1.39
N ARG A 100 10.36 -0.68 -0.38
CA ARG A 100 11.21 -1.87 -0.57
C ARG A 100 10.47 -3.04 -1.22
N PHE A 101 9.15 -2.98 -1.27
CA PHE A 101 8.28 -3.96 -1.93
C PHE A 101 7.74 -3.44 -3.28
N ARG A 102 8.43 -2.46 -3.89
CA ARG A 102 8.09 -1.85 -5.19
C ARG A 102 6.73 -1.15 -5.22
N LEU A 103 6.26 -0.69 -4.06
CA LEU A 103 5.09 0.19 -3.95
C LEU A 103 5.54 1.64 -4.13
N VAL A 104 4.77 2.40 -4.91
CA VAL A 104 4.98 3.84 -5.08
C VAL A 104 4.04 4.58 -4.12
N MET A 105 4.55 5.61 -3.44
CA MET A 105 3.73 6.37 -2.50
C MET A 105 3.05 7.53 -3.21
N VAL A 106 1.74 7.63 -3.07
CA VAL A 106 1.00 8.86 -3.31
C VAL A 106 0.81 9.54 -1.96
N HIS A 107 1.27 10.77 -1.84
CA HIS A 107 1.17 11.49 -0.58
C HIS A 107 -0.16 12.25 -0.45
N GLY A 108 -0.90 11.98 0.62
CA GLY A 108 -2.11 12.72 0.99
C GLY A 108 -2.36 12.64 2.50
N SER A 109 -3.15 13.55 3.06
CA SER A 109 -3.50 13.51 4.50
C SER A 109 -5.00 13.61 4.72
N THR A 110 -5.56 12.77 5.58
CA THR A 110 -7.01 12.76 5.89
C THR A 110 -7.51 14.09 6.49
N SER A 111 -6.61 14.97 6.97
CA SER A 111 -6.97 16.23 7.65
C SER A 111 -6.71 17.50 6.84
N ARG A 112 -5.76 17.52 5.90
CA ARG A 112 -5.40 18.74 5.12
C ARG A 112 -5.08 18.49 3.64
N GLY A 113 -5.05 17.22 3.19
CA GLY A 113 -4.62 16.85 1.84
C GLY A 113 -5.38 15.67 1.25
N GLY A 114 -6.58 15.38 1.75
CA GLY A 114 -7.36 14.20 1.37
C GLY A 114 -7.80 14.28 -0.08
N ALA A 115 -8.36 15.43 -0.48
CA ALA A 115 -8.74 15.71 -1.86
C ALA A 115 -7.52 15.71 -2.81
N ALA A 116 -6.36 16.20 -2.36
CA ALA A 116 -5.15 16.17 -3.18
C ALA A 116 -4.62 14.74 -3.37
N GLY A 117 -4.60 13.95 -2.30
CA GLY A 117 -4.25 12.53 -2.35
C GLY A 117 -5.20 11.74 -3.25
N MET A 118 -6.51 11.97 -3.11
CA MET A 118 -7.54 11.39 -3.95
C MET A 118 -7.34 11.69 -5.43
N ARG A 119 -7.16 12.97 -5.78
CA ARG A 119 -6.82 13.38 -7.15
C ARG A 119 -5.52 12.76 -7.66
N GLY A 120 -4.58 12.47 -6.76
CA GLY A 120 -3.36 11.73 -7.07
C GLY A 120 -3.65 10.29 -7.47
N LEU A 121 -4.46 9.57 -6.67
CA LEU A 121 -4.89 8.21 -6.98
C LEU A 121 -5.67 8.14 -8.30
N LEU A 122 -6.61 9.07 -8.54
CA LEU A 122 -7.35 9.15 -9.80
C LEU A 122 -6.43 9.37 -11.01
N ARG A 123 -5.36 10.18 -10.87
CA ARG A 123 -4.36 10.36 -11.93
C ARG A 123 -3.57 9.09 -12.19
N VAL A 124 -3.21 8.35 -11.15
CA VAL A 124 -2.52 7.05 -11.28
C VAL A 124 -3.41 6.04 -12.00
N LEU A 125 -4.67 5.93 -11.59
CA LEU A 125 -5.66 5.08 -12.25
C LEU A 125 -5.81 5.47 -13.73
N LYS A 126 -5.99 6.75 -14.05
CA LYS A 126 -6.07 7.22 -15.44
C LYS A 126 -4.81 6.90 -16.26
N GLY A 127 -3.65 6.80 -15.60
CA GLY A 127 -2.39 6.38 -16.21
C GLY A 127 -2.22 4.86 -16.35
N GLY A 128 -3.23 4.05 -16.03
CA GLY A 128 -3.19 2.59 -16.20
C GLY A 128 -2.54 1.83 -15.04
N SER A 129 -2.17 2.51 -13.95
CA SER A 129 -1.55 1.88 -12.79
C SER A 129 -2.56 1.61 -11.67
N PRO A 130 -2.45 0.47 -10.95
CA PRO A 130 -3.35 0.17 -9.85
C PRO A 130 -3.05 1.02 -8.61
N VAL A 131 -4.08 1.25 -7.80
CA VAL A 131 -3.97 1.97 -6.53
C VAL A 131 -4.42 1.11 -5.37
N ALA A 132 -3.82 1.32 -4.19
CA ALA A 132 -4.13 0.64 -2.96
C ALA A 132 -4.58 1.65 -1.89
N ILE A 133 -5.72 1.39 -1.27
CA ILE A 133 -6.31 2.24 -0.24
C ILE A 133 -6.77 1.41 0.94
N THR A 134 -6.75 2.04 2.10
CA THR A 134 -7.31 1.49 3.33
C THR A 134 -8.65 2.15 3.64
N PRO A 135 -9.78 1.45 3.42
CA PRO A 135 -11.06 2.11 3.31
C PRO A 135 -11.66 2.56 4.65
N ASP A 136 -11.21 1.97 5.75
CA ASP A 136 -11.69 2.25 7.11
C ASP A 136 -11.02 3.45 7.79
N GLY A 137 -9.98 4.03 7.19
CA GLY A 137 -9.25 5.15 7.77
C GLY A 137 -8.50 4.78 9.07
N PRO A 138 -7.48 5.57 9.46
CA PRO A 138 -6.66 5.26 10.64
C PRO A 138 -7.42 5.43 11.96
N ARG A 139 -8.58 6.12 11.94
CA ARG A 139 -9.44 6.37 13.09
C ARG A 139 -10.65 5.42 13.15
N GLY A 140 -10.83 4.57 12.15
CA GLY A 140 -11.94 3.62 12.08
C GLY A 140 -13.30 4.27 11.78
N PRO A 141 -14.41 3.54 12.00
CA PRO A 141 -14.49 2.24 12.68
C PRO A 141 -13.85 1.05 11.94
N ARG A 142 -13.34 0.07 12.69
CA ARG A 142 -12.64 -1.11 12.16
C ARG A 142 -13.53 -1.85 11.17
N ARG A 143 -12.99 -2.16 9.98
CA ARG A 143 -13.68 -2.91 8.92
C ARG A 143 -14.99 -2.27 8.44
N GLN A 144 -15.09 -0.95 8.54
CA GLN A 144 -16.20 -0.19 7.98
C GLN A 144 -15.63 0.82 6.99
N ALA A 145 -16.00 0.70 5.72
CA ALA A 145 -15.52 1.63 4.71
C ALA A 145 -16.10 3.02 4.94
N ALA A 146 -15.25 4.04 4.89
CA ALA A 146 -15.69 5.44 4.90
C ALA A 146 -16.27 5.82 3.53
N GLU A 147 -17.23 6.75 3.51
CA GLU A 147 -17.90 7.21 2.28
C GLU A 147 -16.92 7.66 1.20
N GLY A 148 -15.80 8.30 1.58
CA GLY A 148 -14.79 8.79 0.66
C GLY A 148 -14.11 7.72 -0.20
N VAL A 149 -14.26 6.44 0.14
CA VAL A 149 -13.77 5.30 -0.65
C VAL A 149 -14.64 5.04 -1.88
N ALA A 150 -15.94 5.32 -1.79
CA ALA A 150 -16.88 5.09 -2.89
C ALA A 150 -16.76 6.15 -4.01
N VAL A 151 -15.95 7.20 -3.79
CA VAL A 151 -15.79 8.33 -4.71
C VAL A 151 -14.58 8.14 -5.66
N ILE A 152 -13.86 7.02 -5.57
CA ILE A 152 -12.69 6.69 -6.42
C ILE A 152 -13.12 5.97 -7.69
#